data_AF-A0A101IXP5-F1
#
_entry.id   AF-A0A101IXP5-F1
#
_cell.length_a   1.000
_cell.length_b   1.000
_cell.length_c   1.000
_cell.angle_alpha   90.00
_cell.angle_beta   90.00
_cell.angle_gamma   90.00
#
_symmetry.space_group_name_H-M   'P 1'
#
loop_
_entity.id
_entity.type
_entity.pdbx_description
1 polymer ?
#
loop_
_entity_poly.entity_id
_entity_poly.type
_entity_poly.pdbx_seq_one_letter_code
_entity_poly.pdbx_strand_id
1 'polypeptide(L)'
;MKDEEVDWDIYHRIVCNQANTVSGLEEVCGLSSDIVRASVDRLCYYLLIKEENEQLHPLGIEEMLLSCRIRHSQHLPFTIEDGVIKMKKEE
;
A
#
# COMPACT_ATOMS: atom_id res chain seq x y z
N MET A 1 -4.78 13.26 -15.70
CA MET A 1 -5.66 12.52 -14.76
C MET A 1 -5.31 13.01 -13.38
N LYS A 2 -6.28 13.20 -12.48
CA LYS A 2 -5.93 13.55 -11.09
C LYS A 2 -5.28 12.33 -10.43
N ASP A 3 -4.38 12.55 -9.48
CA ASP A 3 -3.70 11.46 -8.79
C ASP A 3 -4.69 10.49 -8.13
N GLU A 4 -5.78 11.02 -7.58
CA GLU A 4 -6.82 10.22 -6.92
C GLU A 4 -7.60 9.32 -7.88
N GLU A 5 -7.78 9.74 -9.14
CA GLU A 5 -8.44 8.91 -10.16
C GLU A 5 -7.55 7.73 -10.57
N VAL A 6 -6.24 7.97 -10.69
CA VAL A 6 -5.23 6.93 -10.96
C VAL A 6 -5.16 5.95 -9.79
N ASP A 7 -5.07 6.47 -8.56
CA ASP A 7 -4.98 5.68 -7.35
C ASP A 7 -6.20 4.77 -7.19
N TRP A 8 -7.38 5.30 -7.46
CA TRP A 8 -8.63 4.53 -7.41
C TRP A 8 -8.65 3.39 -8.43
N ASP A 9 -8.29 3.65 -9.69
CA ASP A 9 -8.26 2.63 -10.75
C ASP A 9 -7.24 1.52 -10.44
N ILE A 10 -6.02 1.90 -10.05
CA ILE A 10 -4.96 0.94 -9.69
C ILE A 10 -5.37 0.10 -8.47
N TYR A 11 -5.88 0.73 -7.41
CA TYR A 11 -6.37 0.00 -6.23
C TYR A 11 -7.45 -1.01 -6.60
N HIS A 12 -8.41 -0.62 -7.44
CA HIS A 12 -9.48 -1.50 -7.88
C HIS A 12 -8.97 -2.72 -8.65
N ARG A 13 -7.99 -2.54 -9.54
CA ARG A 13 -7.37 -3.64 -10.31
C ARG A 13 -6.67 -4.64 -9.41
N ILE A 14 -5.98 -4.17 -8.37
CA ILE A 14 -5.35 -5.02 -7.36
C ILE A 14 -6.40 -5.81 -6.59
N VAL A 15 -7.42 -5.13 -6.05
CA VAL A 15 -8.51 -5.77 -5.27
C VAL A 15 -9.30 -6.79 -6.10
N CYS A 16 -9.54 -6.49 -7.37
CA CYS A 16 -10.22 -7.40 -8.30
C CYS A 16 -9.29 -8.48 -8.89
N ASN A 17 -8.03 -8.59 -8.42
CA ASN A 17 -7.04 -9.56 -8.86
C ASN A 17 -6.79 -9.54 -10.38
N GLN A 18 -6.86 -8.35 -10.99
CA GLN A 18 -6.58 -8.13 -12.42
C GLN A 18 -5.09 -7.97 -12.70
N ALA A 19 -4.35 -7.42 -11.74
CA ALA A 19 -2.90 -7.34 -11.74
C ALA A 19 -2.40 -7.26 -10.31
N ASN A 20 -1.27 -7.92 -10.04
CA ASN A 20 -0.65 -7.98 -8.72
C ASN A 20 0.84 -7.62 -8.76
N THR A 21 1.33 -7.05 -9.87
CA THR A 21 2.69 -6.52 -10.01
C THR A 21 2.63 -5.14 -10.66
N VAL A 22 3.67 -4.33 -10.48
CA VAL A 22 3.76 -3.01 -11.14
C VAL A 22 3.77 -3.15 -12.66
N SER A 23 4.51 -4.11 -13.20
CA SER A 23 4.51 -4.40 -14.65
C SER A 23 3.13 -4.84 -15.16
N GLY A 24 2.43 -5.68 -14.42
CA GLY A 24 1.06 -6.08 -14.77
C GLY A 24 0.10 -4.89 -14.79
N LEU A 25 0.25 -3.97 -13.82
CA LEU A 25 -0.53 -2.73 -13.77
C LEU A 25 -0.21 -1.79 -14.93
N GLU A 26 1.05 -1.66 -15.35
CA GLU A 26 1.42 -0.90 -16.55
C GLU A 26 0.68 -1.42 -17.78
N GLU A 27 0.67 -2.75 -17.97
CA GLU A 27 0.00 -3.41 -19.09
C GLU A 27 -1.53 -3.21 -19.05
N VAL A 28 -2.17 -3.44 -17.91
CA VAL A 28 -3.63 -3.35 -17.84
C VAL A 28 -4.11 -1.89 -17.86
N CYS A 29 -3.38 -0.97 -17.23
CA CYS A 29 -3.77 0.45 -17.13
C CYS A 29 -3.38 1.24 -18.38
N GLY A 30 -2.39 0.78 -19.15
CA GLY A 30 -1.79 1.56 -20.24
C GLY A 30 -1.08 2.83 -19.75
N LEU A 31 -0.57 2.79 -18.52
CA LEU A 31 0.14 3.91 -17.87
C LEU A 31 1.64 3.64 -17.85
N SER A 32 2.44 4.71 -17.81
CA SER A 32 3.89 4.59 -17.67
C SER A 32 4.29 4.11 -16.27
N SER A 33 5.41 3.40 -16.18
CA SER A 33 5.96 2.88 -14.91
C SER A 33 6.03 3.94 -13.81
N ASP A 34 6.48 5.16 -14.11
CA ASP A 34 6.59 6.25 -13.12
C ASP A 34 5.24 6.62 -12.49
N ILE A 35 4.15 6.60 -13.26
CA ILE A 35 2.80 6.92 -12.79
C ILE A 35 2.27 5.78 -11.92
N VAL A 36 2.46 4.54 -12.38
CA VAL A 36 2.04 3.34 -11.63
C VAL A 36 2.78 3.24 -10.32
N ARG A 37 4.11 3.42 -10.33
CA ARG A 37 4.94 3.37 -9.12
C ARG A 37 4.57 4.46 -8.13
N ALA A 38 4.40 5.71 -8.59
CA ALA A 38 3.98 6.80 -7.71
C ALA A 38 2.62 6.53 -7.05
N SER A 39 1.68 5.94 -7.79
CA SER A 39 0.38 5.54 -7.26
C SER A 39 0.51 4.40 -6.24
N VAL A 40 1.27 3.35 -6.55
CA VAL A 40 1.57 2.24 -5.64
C VAL A 40 2.21 2.74 -4.35
N ASP A 41 3.18 3.64 -4.43
CA ASP A 41 3.84 4.24 -3.27
C ASP A 41 2.83 5.00 -2.38
N ARG A 42 1.92 5.77 -2.99
CA ARG A 42 0.84 6.45 -2.27
C ARG A 42 -0.13 5.45 -1.62
N LEU A 43 -0.54 4.41 -2.33
CA LEU A 43 -1.45 3.39 -1.80
C LEU A 43 -0.83 2.59 -0.65
N CYS A 44 0.46 2.27 -0.72
CA CYS A 44 1.24 1.71 0.39
C CYS A 44 1.34 2.70 1.56
N TYR A 45 1.62 3.97 1.25
CA TYR A 45 1.65 5.03 2.26
C TYR A 45 0.30 5.21 2.97
N TYR A 46 -0.82 5.12 2.25
CA TYR A 46 -2.16 5.17 2.83
C TYR A 46 -2.61 3.87 3.50
N LEU A 47 -1.74 2.86 3.56
CA LEU A 47 -2.04 1.55 4.17
C LEU A 47 -3.24 0.89 3.51
N LEU A 48 -3.38 1.02 2.19
CA LEU A 48 -4.45 0.36 1.43
C LEU A 48 -3.99 -0.95 0.79
N ILE A 49 -2.73 -0.99 0.38
CA ILE A 49 -2.06 -2.16 -0.14
C ILE A 49 -0.71 -2.34 0.56
N LYS A 50 -0.09 -3.48 0.35
CA LYS A 50 1.31 -3.74 0.67
C LYS A 50 2.03 -4.35 -0.53
N GLU A 51 3.32 -4.11 -0.64
CA GLU A 51 4.21 -4.75 -1.61
C GLU A 51 5.13 -5.73 -0.86
N GLU A 52 5.05 -7.02 -1.19
CA GLU A 52 5.87 -8.09 -0.61
C GLU A 52 6.42 -8.96 -1.76
N ASN A 53 7.73 -9.13 -1.84
CA ASN A 53 8.37 -9.93 -2.91
C ASN A 53 7.91 -9.54 -4.32
N GLU A 54 7.84 -8.23 -4.61
CA GLU A 54 7.37 -7.67 -5.89
C GLU A 54 5.89 -7.95 -6.21
N GLN A 55 5.12 -8.45 -5.23
CA GLN A 55 3.69 -8.69 -5.33
C GLN A 55 2.91 -7.64 -4.53
N LEU A 56 1.85 -7.12 -5.14
CA LEU A 56 0.94 -6.16 -4.55
C LEU A 56 -0.26 -6.90 -3.98
N HIS A 57 -0.55 -6.65 -2.71
CA HIS A 57 -1.65 -7.26 -1.98
C HIS A 57 -2.53 -6.18 -1.36
N PRO A 58 -3.86 -6.23 -1.50
CA PRO A 58 -4.74 -5.36 -0.74
C PRO A 58 -4.68 -5.73 0.75
N LEU A 59 -4.67 -4.73 1.62
CA LEU A 59 -4.80 -4.96 3.06
C LEU A 59 -6.28 -5.21 3.42
N GLY A 60 -6.52 -6.16 4.32
CA GLY A 60 -7.83 -6.34 4.93
C GLY A 60 -8.19 -5.15 5.83
N ILE A 61 -9.50 -4.92 6.05
CA ILE A 61 -9.99 -3.81 6.89
C ILE A 61 -9.35 -3.83 8.29
N GLU A 62 -9.19 -5.02 8.88
CA GLU A 62 -8.57 -5.18 10.20
C GLU A 62 -7.09 -4.78 10.17
N GLU A 63 -6.36 -5.14 9.11
CA GLU A 63 -4.95 -4.80 8.91
C GLU A 63 -4.77 -3.30 8.70
N MET A 64 -5.63 -2.67 7.91
CA MET A 64 -5.68 -1.23 7.70
C MET A 64 -5.87 -0.50 9.03
N LEU A 65 -6.91 -0.87 9.79
CA LEU A 65 -7.23 -0.23 11.07
C LEU A 65 -6.13 -0.44 12.12
N LEU A 66 -5.54 -1.63 12.17
CA LEU A 66 -4.42 -1.93 13.06
C LEU A 66 -3.19 -1.09 12.70
N SER A 67 -2.80 -1.08 11.43
CA SER A 67 -1.63 -0.36 10.93
C SER A 67 -1.77 1.15 11.15
N CYS A 68 -2.96 1.71 10.86
CA CYS A 68 -3.28 3.11 11.14
C CYS A 68 -3.14 3.45 12.63
N ARG A 69 -3.70 2.60 13.52
CA ARG A 69 -3.58 2.81 14.97
C ARG A 69 -2.13 2.75 15.43
N ILE A 70 -1.34 1.81 14.95
CA ILE A 70 0.07 1.67 15.33
C ILE A 70 0.88 2.90 14.87
N ARG A 71 0.69 3.33 13.61
CA ARG A 71 1.40 4.47 13.03
C ARG A 71 1.07 5.79 13.72
N HIS A 72 -0.20 6.03 14.03
CA HIS A 72 -0.65 7.32 14.55
C HIS A 72 -0.80 7.37 16.08
N SER A 73 -0.69 6.23 16.79
CA SER A 73 -0.74 6.22 18.25
C SER A 73 0.56 6.75 18.85
N GLN A 74 0.41 7.78 19.68
CA GLN A 74 1.50 8.33 20.51
C GLN A 74 1.81 7.45 21.73
N HIS A 75 0.87 6.59 22.14
CA HIS A 75 0.98 5.80 23.37
C HIS A 75 1.37 4.34 23.13
N LEU A 76 1.39 3.87 21.88
CA LEU A 76 1.86 2.53 21.55
C LEU A 76 3.39 2.55 21.39
N PRO A 77 4.15 1.83 22.23
CA PRO A 77 5.61 1.79 22.16
C PRO A 77 6.11 0.85 21.05
N PHE A 78 5.24 0.43 20.12
CA PHE A 78 5.56 -0.55 19.10
C PHE A 78 5.29 -0.02 17.68
N THR A 79 6.09 -0.47 16.72
CA THR A 79 5.83 -0.39 15.28
C THR A 79 5.80 -1.80 14.68
N ILE A 80 5.17 -1.94 13.52
CA ILE A 80 5.21 -3.17 12.72
C ILE A 80 5.86 -2.82 11.39
N GLU A 81 6.93 -3.53 11.05
CA GLU A 81 7.65 -3.39 9.78
C GLU A 81 8.00 -4.80 9.30
N ASP A 82 7.60 -5.15 8.07
CA ASP A 82 7.87 -6.46 7.45
C ASP A 82 7.43 -7.67 8.30
N GLY A 83 6.30 -7.55 9.00
CA GLY A 83 5.80 -8.59 9.91
C GLY A 83 6.56 -8.69 11.24
N VAL A 84 7.53 -7.80 11.50
CA VAL A 84 8.29 -7.74 12.75
C VAL A 84 7.73 -6.64 13.64
N ILE A 85 7.42 -7.00 14.89
CA ILE A 85 7.07 -6.03 15.94
C ILE A 85 8.35 -5.47 16.53
N LYS A 86 8.56 -4.15 16.39
CA LYS A 86 9.72 -3.42 16.92
C LYS A 86 9.28 -2.50 18.04
N MET A 87 10.11 -2.28 19.05
CA MET A 87 9.89 -1.19 20.00
C MET A 87 10.34 0.14 19.39
N LYS A 88 9.52 1.18 19.57
CA LYS A 88 9.92 2.57 19.29
C LYS A 88 11.08 2.91 20.23
N LYS A 89 12.12 3.55 19.70
CA LYS A 89 13.16 4.13 20.56
C LYS A 89 12.53 5.31 21.30
N GLU A 90 12.63 5.32 22.62
CA GLU A 90 12.36 6.52 23.42
C GLU A 90 13.43 7.57 23.05
N GLU A 91 13.01 8.80 22.74
CA GLU A 91 13.91 9.95 22.55
C GLU A 91 14.53 10.40 23.88
#